data_AF-A0A9W7PQD6-F1
#
_entry.id   AF-A0A9W7PQD6-F1
#
_cell.length_a   1.000
_cell.length_b   1.000
_cell.length_c   1.000
_cell.angle_alpha   90.00
_cell.angle_beta   90.00
_cell.angle_gamma   90.00
#
_symmetry.space_group_name_H-M   'P 1'
#
loop_
_entity.id
_entity.type
_entity.pdbx_description
1 polymer ?
#
loop_
_entity_poly.entity_id
_entity_poly.type
_entity_poly.pdbx_seq_one_letter_code
_entity_poly.pdbx_strand_id
1 'polypeptide(L)'
;MYAVKLLFESVPSGEPHPMKMDEHYEENHDTLFEESIILVKANSLEEAHELGEKIAIQSEHTYDNMYDEQITWTFRKVLHVFELDDTPFETGKELYAKFLHVKKNETVDTVIEKYYPEYE
;
A
#
# COMPACT_ATOMS: atom_id res chain seq x y z
N MET A 1 -6.44 -14.98 14.20
CA MET A 1 -6.74 -14.25 12.93
C MET A 1 -5.43 -13.61 12.48
N TYR A 2 -5.22 -13.27 11.20
CA TYR A 2 -3.99 -12.59 10.78
C TYR A 2 -4.30 -11.32 10.02
N ALA A 3 -3.43 -10.33 10.12
CA ALA A 3 -3.42 -9.19 9.23
C ALA A 3 -2.18 -9.29 8.34
N VAL A 4 -2.41 -9.05 7.05
CA VAL A 4 -1.40 -9.18 6.01
C VAL A 4 -1.25 -7.83 5.32
N LYS A 5 -0.03 -7.33 5.34
CA LYS A 5 0.36 -6.07 4.74
C LYS A 5 0.88 -6.31 3.33
N LEU A 6 0.29 -5.63 2.36
CA LEU A 6 0.51 -5.78 0.93
C LEU A 6 1.06 -4.48 0.35
N LEU A 7 1.88 -4.61 -0.70
CA LEU A 7 2.36 -3.50 -1.51
C LEU A 7 1.86 -3.66 -2.94
N PHE A 8 1.21 -2.61 -3.45
CA PHE A 8 0.83 -2.48 -4.85
C PHE A 8 1.58 -1.30 -5.48
N GLU A 9 1.74 -1.37 -6.80
CA GLU A 9 2.33 -0.32 -7.62
C GLU A 9 1.34 0.08 -8.71
N SER A 10 1.19 1.37 -8.94
CA SER A 10 0.45 1.92 -10.08
C SER A 10 1.34 1.86 -11.31
N VAL A 11 0.99 0.99 -12.26
CA VAL A 11 1.69 0.82 -13.53
C VAL A 11 0.89 1.49 -14.64
N PRO A 12 1.27 2.71 -15.09
CA PRO A 12 0.65 3.34 -16.24
C PRO A 12 1.04 2.65 -17.54
N SER A 13 0.13 2.66 -18.51
CA SER A 13 0.35 2.16 -19.86
C SER A 13 -0.47 2.95 -20.88
N GLY A 14 0.08 3.09 -22.08
CA GLY A 14 -0.49 3.94 -23.12
C GLY A 14 0.03 5.37 -23.06
N GLU A 15 -0.49 6.20 -23.95
CA GLU A 15 -0.16 7.63 -24.06
C GLU A 15 -1.41 8.45 -23.69
N PRO A 16 -1.26 9.62 -23.07
CA PRO A 16 -2.39 10.48 -22.73
C PRO A 16 -3.11 10.95 -24.00
N HIS A 17 -4.43 11.11 -23.91
CA HIS A 17 -5.20 11.67 -25.01
C HIS A 17 -4.88 13.17 -25.16
N PRO A 18 -4.38 13.65 -26.32
CA PRO A 18 -3.91 15.04 -26.48
C PRO A 18 -4.96 16.13 -26.26
N MET A 19 -6.26 15.78 -26.25
CA MET A 19 -7.37 16.72 -26.06
C MET A 19 -7.84 16.80 -24.61
N LYS A 20 -7.36 15.90 -23.74
CA LYS A 20 -7.69 15.84 -22.31
C LYS A 20 -6.57 16.38 -21.43
N MET A 21 -5.37 16.57 -22.00
CA MET A 21 -4.24 17.18 -21.30
C MET A 21 -4.54 18.65 -20.98
N ASP A 22 -4.27 19.04 -19.74
CA ASP A 22 -4.39 20.41 -19.26
C ASP A 22 -3.10 20.81 -18.48
N GLU A 23 -3.15 21.92 -17.76
CA GLU A 23 -2.01 22.43 -16.98
C GLU A 23 -1.63 21.54 -15.78
N HIS A 24 -2.44 20.54 -15.44
CA HIS A 24 -2.20 19.58 -14.36
C HIS A 24 -1.65 18.23 -14.86
N TYR A 25 -1.46 18.06 -16.17
CA TYR A 25 -0.80 16.86 -16.69
C TYR A 25 0.72 16.93 -16.45
N GLU A 26 1.25 15.95 -15.74
CA GLU A 26 2.69 15.80 -15.49
C GLU A 26 3.22 14.55 -16.23
N GLU A 27 3.98 14.78 -17.31
CA GLU A 27 4.54 13.70 -18.16
C GLU A 27 5.50 12.78 -17.40
N ASN A 28 6.15 13.27 -16.35
CA ASN A 28 7.05 12.51 -15.49
C ASN A 28 6.52 12.45 -14.06
N HIS A 29 5.24 12.08 -13.90
CA HIS A 29 4.68 11.89 -12.57
C HIS A 29 5.42 10.77 -11.82
N ASP A 30 5.48 10.88 -10.50
CA ASP A 30 6.05 9.83 -9.66
C ASP A 30 5.26 8.51 -9.80
N THR A 31 5.96 7.39 -9.64
CA THR A 31 5.29 6.09 -9.52
C THR A 31 4.61 5.99 -8.16
N LEU A 32 3.30 5.77 -8.16
CA LEU A 32 2.53 5.61 -6.93
C LEU A 32 2.61 4.17 -6.43
N PHE A 33 2.80 4.04 -5.11
CA PHE A 33 2.70 2.78 -4.40
C PHE A 33 1.58 2.85 -3.36
N GLU A 34 0.83 1.77 -3.23
CA GLU A 34 -0.19 1.63 -2.20
C GLU A 34 0.25 0.57 -1.19
N GLU A 35 0.16 0.94 0.08
CA GLU A 35 0.24 0.03 1.20
C GLU A 35 -1.18 -0.33 1.65
N SER A 36 -1.51 -1.62 1.62
CA SER A 36 -2.82 -2.13 2.03
C SER A 36 -2.67 -3.15 3.15
N ILE A 37 -3.61 -3.19 4.11
CA ILE A 37 -3.63 -4.19 5.18
C ILE A 37 -4.97 -4.91 5.13
N ILE A 38 -4.93 -6.22 4.92
CA ILE A 38 -6.12 -7.07 4.85
C ILE A 38 -6.17 -8.05 6.02
N LEU A 39 -7.39 -8.43 6.40
CA LEU A 39 -7.62 -9.47 7.40
C LEU A 39 -7.76 -10.83 6.71
N VAL A 40 -7.09 -11.84 7.26
CA VAL A 40 -7.07 -13.20 6.71
C VAL A 40 -7.25 -14.21 7.83
N LYS A 41 -8.17 -15.15 7.63
CA LYS A 41 -8.38 -16.27 8.54
C LYS A 41 -7.51 -17.44 8.08
N ALA A 42 -6.49 -17.75 8.87
CA ALA A 42 -5.55 -18.84 8.64
C ALA A 42 -5.20 -19.53 9.97
N ASN A 43 -4.47 -20.64 9.91
CA ASN A 43 -4.00 -21.40 11.07
C ASN A 43 -2.49 -21.22 11.34
N SER A 44 -1.78 -20.51 10.46
CA SER A 44 -0.36 -20.20 10.63
C SER A 44 0.01 -18.91 9.90
N LEU A 45 1.17 -18.35 10.24
CA LEU A 45 1.76 -17.20 9.53
C LEU A 45 2.02 -17.51 8.05
N GLU A 46 2.44 -18.74 7.74
CA GLU A 46 2.72 -19.19 6.37
C GLU A 46 1.44 -19.26 5.54
N GLU A 47 0.38 -19.88 6.09
CA GLU A 47 -0.92 -19.94 5.42
C GLU A 47 -1.52 -18.54 5.25
N ALA A 48 -1.38 -17.65 6.25
CA ALA A 48 -1.82 -16.26 6.14
C ALA A 48 -1.07 -15.51 5.03
N HIS A 49 0.24 -15.71 4.91
CA HIS A 49 1.03 -15.15 3.82
C HIS A 49 0.52 -15.59 2.46
N GLU A 50 0.41 -16.91 2.23
CA GLU A 50 -0.05 -17.48 0.96
C GLU A 50 -1.46 -17.02 0.58
N LEU A 51 -2.38 -16.99 1.55
CA LEU A 51 -3.74 -16.50 1.33
C LEU A 51 -3.74 -15.01 1.01
N GLY A 52 -2.96 -14.21 1.73
CA GLY A 52 -2.86 -12.77 1.49
C GLY A 52 -2.29 -12.45 0.11
N GLU A 53 -1.24 -13.16 -0.31
CA GLU A 53 -0.66 -13.06 -1.65
C GLU A 53 -1.67 -13.43 -2.74
N LYS A 54 -2.40 -14.54 -2.57
CA LYS A 54 -3.44 -14.96 -3.51
C LYS A 54 -4.55 -13.92 -3.65
N ILE A 55 -5.03 -13.37 -2.53
CA ILE A 55 -6.05 -12.32 -2.52
C ILE A 55 -5.51 -11.06 -3.23
N ALA A 56 -4.26 -10.69 -2.96
CA ALA A 56 -3.65 -9.51 -3.56
C ALA A 56 -3.55 -9.61 -5.09
N ILE A 57 -3.08 -10.75 -5.61
CA ILE A 57 -3.02 -11.02 -7.06
C ILE A 57 -4.43 -10.96 -7.68
N GLN A 58 -5.44 -11.48 -6.99
CA GLN A 58 -6.83 -11.43 -7.46
C GLN A 58 -7.46 -10.02 -7.41
N SER A 59 -6.88 -9.11 -6.63
CA SER A 59 -7.34 -7.73 -6.49
C SER A 59 -6.64 -6.74 -7.43
N GLU A 60 -5.66 -7.20 -8.22
CA GLU A 60 -5.11 -6.41 -9.30
C GLU A 60 -6.24 -5.96 -10.24
N HIS A 61 -6.21 -4.68 -10.60
CA HIS A 61 -7.26 -4.10 -11.40
C HIS A 61 -6.74 -2.95 -12.25
N THR A 62 -7.49 -2.67 -13.30
CA THR A 62 -7.13 -1.70 -14.32
C THR A 62 -8.27 -0.73 -14.54
N TYR A 63 -7.95 0.55 -14.69
CA TYR A 63 -8.90 1.61 -15.00
C TYR A 63 -8.24 2.66 -15.90
N ASP A 64 -9.04 3.40 -16.65
CA ASP A 64 -8.56 4.56 -17.40
C ASP A 64 -8.60 5.80 -16.49
N ASN A 65 -7.49 6.53 -16.42
CA ASN A 65 -7.43 7.79 -15.68
C ASN A 65 -8.15 8.92 -16.45
N MET A 66 -8.12 10.14 -15.91
CA MET A 66 -8.77 11.30 -16.52
C MET A 66 -8.20 11.69 -17.90
N TYR A 67 -7.00 11.21 -18.24
CA TYR A 67 -6.31 11.48 -19.50
C TYR A 67 -6.42 10.32 -20.51
N ASP A 68 -7.26 9.31 -20.24
CA ASP A 68 -7.38 8.06 -21.00
C ASP A 68 -6.11 7.19 -21.01
N GLU A 69 -5.23 7.37 -20.04
CA GLU A 69 -4.12 6.44 -19.80
C GLU A 69 -4.64 5.29 -18.95
N GLN A 70 -4.21 4.08 -19.30
CA GLN A 70 -4.61 2.89 -18.58
C GLN A 70 -3.68 2.66 -17.39
N ILE A 71 -4.23 2.73 -16.18
CA ILE A 71 -3.52 2.48 -14.93
C ILE A 71 -3.85 1.08 -14.43
N THR A 72 -2.83 0.27 -14.19
CA THR A 72 -2.97 -1.05 -13.55
C THR A 72 -2.34 -1.04 -12.18
N TRP A 73 -3.13 -1.33 -11.14
CA TRP A 73 -2.60 -1.62 -9.81
C TRP A 73 -2.09 -3.06 -9.77
N THR A 74 -0.77 -3.23 -9.74
CA THR A 74 -0.10 -4.53 -9.74
C THR A 74 0.42 -4.87 -8.36
N PHE A 75 0.15 -6.08 -7.88
CA PHE A 75 0.69 -6.58 -6.64
C PHE A 75 2.21 -6.78 -6.77
N ARG A 76 2.95 -6.28 -5.78
CA ARG A 76 4.41 -6.40 -5.74
C ARG A 76 4.90 -7.36 -4.67
N LYS A 77 4.35 -7.26 -3.46
CA LYS A 77 4.89 -8.01 -2.33
C LYS A 77 3.97 -8.07 -1.12
N VAL A 78 3.99 -9.19 -0.39
CA VAL A 78 3.58 -9.24 1.01
C VAL A 78 4.71 -8.66 1.87
N LEU A 79 4.47 -7.49 2.46
CA LEU A 79 5.45 -6.78 3.28
C LEU A 79 5.57 -7.36 4.69
N HIS A 80 4.45 -7.80 5.27
CA HIS A 80 4.42 -8.30 6.65
C HIS A 80 3.17 -9.15 6.90
N VAL A 81 3.28 -10.12 7.80
CA VAL A 81 2.15 -10.88 8.33
C VAL A 81 2.27 -10.85 9.85
N PHE A 82 1.20 -10.50 10.54
CA PHE A 82 1.18 -10.50 12.00
C PHE A 82 -0.11 -11.10 12.52
N GLU A 83 0.04 -11.87 13.59
CA GLU A 83 -1.06 -12.55 14.26
C GLU A 83 -1.86 -11.55 15.07
N LEU A 84 -3.16 -11.56 14.87
CA LEU A 84 -4.13 -10.90 15.73
C LEU A 84 -4.59 -11.92 16.77
N ASP A 85 -4.52 -11.52 18.03
CA ASP A 85 -5.02 -12.31 19.14
C ASP A 85 -6.53 -12.53 19.02
N ASP A 86 -7.02 -13.60 19.67
CA ASP A 86 -8.43 -14.00 19.62
C ASP A 86 -9.35 -13.12 20.48
N THR A 87 -8.86 -11.98 20.96
CA THR A 87 -9.67 -11.05 21.76
C THR A 87 -10.57 -10.18 20.86
N PRO A 88 -11.75 -9.78 21.32
CA PRO A 88 -12.59 -8.83 20.60
C PRO A 88 -11.84 -7.52 20.27
N PHE A 89 -12.28 -6.83 19.22
CA PHE A 89 -11.80 -5.47 18.97
C PHE A 89 -12.43 -4.51 19.98
N GLU A 90 -11.60 -4.02 20.89
CA GLU A 90 -11.97 -3.05 21.91
C GLU A 90 -11.30 -1.70 21.64
N THR A 91 -11.85 -0.62 22.21
CA THR A 91 -11.26 0.72 22.08
C THR A 91 -9.82 0.72 22.60
N GLY A 92 -8.89 1.17 21.76
CA GLY A 92 -7.46 1.22 22.09
C GLY A 92 -6.67 -0.04 21.75
N LYS A 93 -7.30 -1.09 21.19
CA LYS A 93 -6.59 -2.28 20.70
C LYS A 93 -5.69 -1.92 19.51
N GLU A 94 -4.41 -2.27 19.61
CA GLU A 94 -3.47 -2.10 18.51
C GLU A 94 -3.78 -3.06 17.37
N LEU A 95 -3.95 -2.52 16.17
CA LEU A 95 -4.20 -3.31 14.95
C LEU A 95 -2.95 -3.46 14.10
N TYR A 96 -1.97 -2.57 14.24
CA TYR A 96 -0.75 -2.59 13.45
C TYR A 96 0.28 -1.67 14.10
N ALA A 97 1.53 -2.14 14.11
CA ALA A 97 2.69 -1.33 14.43
C ALA A 97 3.81 -1.60 13.43
N LYS A 98 4.62 -0.57 13.17
CA LYS A 98 5.88 -0.69 12.41
C LYS A 98 7.01 -0.08 13.20
N PHE A 99 8.18 -0.71 13.12
CA PHE A 99 9.42 -0.08 13.57
C PHE A 99 9.97 0.78 12.45
N LEU A 100 10.31 2.04 12.77
CA LEU A 100 11.00 2.94 11.86
C LEU A 100 12.50 2.87 12.13
N HIS A 101 13.28 2.52 11.11
CA HIS A 101 14.73 2.47 11.21
C HIS A 101 15.31 3.85 10.90
N VAL A 102 15.57 4.64 11.95
CA VAL A 102 16.10 6.02 11.88
C VAL A 102 17.53 6.08 12.38
N LYS A 103 18.33 7.04 11.87
CA LYS A 103 19.71 7.19 12.35
C LYS A 103 19.73 7.71 13.79
N LYS A 104 20.78 7.35 14.53
CA LYS A 104 21.03 7.88 15.86
C LYS A 104 21.10 9.42 15.77
N ASN A 105 20.28 10.10 16.57
CA ASN A 105 20.12 11.57 16.66
C ASN A 105 19.24 12.26 15.60
N GLU A 106 18.45 11.54 14.79
CA GLU A 106 17.37 12.19 14.02
C GLU A 106 16.31 12.80 14.97
N THR A 107 15.78 13.98 14.62
CA THR A 107 14.72 14.64 15.38
C THR A 107 13.35 14.07 15.01
N VAL A 108 12.35 14.30 15.86
CA VAL A 108 10.96 13.90 15.57
C VAL A 108 10.47 14.53 14.27
N ASP A 109 10.75 15.81 14.05
CA ASP A 109 10.31 16.54 12.84
C ASP A 109 10.88 15.89 11.58
N THR A 110 12.17 15.52 11.57
CA THR A 110 12.78 14.80 10.43
C THR A 110 12.18 13.42 10.22
N VAL A 111 11.74 12.73 11.28
CA VAL A 111 11.04 11.45 11.14
C VAL A 111 9.64 11.64 10.54
N ILE A 112 8.93 12.71 10.91
CA ILE A 112 7.61 13.04 10.36
C ILE A 112 7.74 13.38 8.87
N GLU A 113 8.58 14.34 8.51
CA GLU A 113 8.84 14.76 7.12
C GLU A 113 9.19 13.56 6.21
N LYS A 114 10.01 12.63 6.71
CA LYS A 114 10.49 11.51 5.91
C LYS A 114 9.49 10.36 5.74
N TYR A 115 8.73 10.02 6.78
CA TYR A 115 7.88 8.81 6.77
C TYR A 115 6.38 9.10 6.70
N TYR A 116 6.01 10.37 6.88
CA TYR A 116 4.65 10.88 6.94
C TYR A 116 4.55 12.26 6.25
N PRO A 117 5.09 12.43 5.02
CA PRO A 117 5.14 13.72 4.33
C PRO A 117 3.76 14.34 4.07
N GLU A 118 2.69 13.55 4.16
CA GLU A 118 1.30 13.99 4.01
C GLU A 118 0.77 14.83 5.18
N TYR A 119 1.53 14.93 6.29
CA TYR A 119 1.16 15.70 7.48
C TYR A 119 1.91 17.03 7.64
N GLU A 120 2.55 17.53 6.58
CA GLU A 120 3.10 18.89 6.49
C GLU A 120 2.05 19.96 6.17
#